data_AF-A0A842LEP3-F1
#
_entry.id   AF-A0A842LEP3-F1
#
_cell.length_a   1.000
_cell.length_b   1.000
_cell.length_c   1.000
_cell.angle_alpha   90.00
_cell.angle_beta   90.00
_cell.angle_gamma   90.00
#
_symmetry.space_group_name_H-M   'P 1'
#
loop_
_entity.id
_entity.type
_entity.pdbx_description
1 polymer ?
#
loop_
_entity_poly.entity_id
_entity_poly.type
_entity_poly.pdbx_seq_one_letter_code
_entity_poly.pdbx_strand_id
1 'polypeptide(L)'
;MSREERKQTESSAAKNKAAERKKKNKKTGEESAERELFDKNPSRSYILRDIWFDGLTSVIDSEEMPERSKRELMFLALSNAILDMVMDILPENLSKVLARNLDDYLAVMVINHEYDVDLLQSFQEEFEKEIGSDFVDDTQFMNALTEFENKWWNQPRRELNGKTPNELLEEVSERYGL
;
A
#
# COMPACT_ATOMS: atom_id res chain seq x y z
N MET A 1 -48.16 22.89 12.55
CA MET A 1 -47.46 21.80 11.84
C MET A 1 -48.48 20.83 11.30
N SER A 2 -48.50 20.65 9.98
CA SER A 2 -49.37 19.68 9.32
C SER A 2 -48.90 18.25 9.59
N ARG A 3 -49.79 17.25 9.44
CA ARG A 3 -49.43 15.83 9.54
C ARG A 3 -48.35 15.40 8.54
N GLU A 4 -48.18 16.13 7.44
CA GLU A 4 -47.19 15.83 6.40
C GLU A 4 -45.79 16.33 6.78
N GLU A 5 -45.70 17.50 7.43
CA GLU A 5 -44.43 18.06 7.92
C GLU A 5 -43.80 17.19 9.01
N ARG A 6 -44.63 16.58 9.88
CA ARG A 6 -44.18 15.62 10.90
C ARG A 6 -43.69 14.30 10.30
N LYS A 7 -44.33 13.80 9.24
CA LYS A 7 -43.91 12.57 8.55
C LYS A 7 -42.58 12.75 7.80
N GLN A 8 -42.33 13.92 7.20
CA GLN A 8 -41.07 14.20 6.53
C GLN A 8 -39.89 14.35 7.50
N THR A 9 -40.09 15.02 8.64
CA THR A 9 -39.04 15.14 9.67
C THR A 9 -38.70 13.80 10.32
N GLU A 10 -39.69 12.97 10.64
CA GLU A 10 -39.48 11.61 11.19
C GLU A 10 -38.76 10.68 10.19
N SER A 11 -39.10 10.77 8.89
CA SER A 11 -38.44 10.00 7.82
C SER A 11 -36.97 10.41 7.62
N SER A 12 -36.65 11.71 7.68
CA SER A 12 -35.27 12.20 7.59
C SER A 12 -34.41 11.79 8.80
N ALA A 13 -34.98 11.87 10.01
CA ALA A 13 -34.30 11.49 11.23
C ALA A 13 -34.03 9.97 11.31
N ALA A 14 -34.96 9.15 10.79
CA ALA A 14 -34.76 7.71 10.68
C ALA A 14 -33.66 7.34 9.67
N LYS A 15 -33.59 8.03 8.53
CA LYS A 15 -32.52 7.85 7.53
C LYS A 15 -31.15 8.24 8.08
N ASN A 16 -31.05 9.36 8.79
CA ASN A 16 -29.80 9.80 9.41
C ASN A 16 -29.31 8.82 10.49
N LYS A 17 -30.20 8.33 11.36
CA LYS A 17 -29.85 7.31 12.37
C LYS A 17 -29.42 5.97 11.74
N ALA A 18 -30.01 5.59 10.61
CA ALA A 18 -29.61 4.38 9.88
C ALA A 18 -28.23 4.54 9.23
N ALA A 19 -27.93 5.73 8.67
CA ALA A 19 -26.62 6.04 8.12
C ALA A 19 -25.53 6.09 9.20
N GLU A 20 -25.81 6.68 10.36
CA GLU A 20 -24.89 6.70 11.51
C GLU A 20 -24.62 5.30 12.07
N ARG A 21 -25.65 4.44 12.16
CA ARG A 21 -25.47 3.04 12.58
C ARG A 21 -24.65 2.24 11.57
N LYS A 22 -24.85 2.44 10.26
CA LYS A 22 -24.03 1.81 9.23
C LYS A 22 -22.58 2.29 9.27
N LYS A 23 -22.33 3.59 9.45
CA LYS A 23 -20.96 4.14 9.62
C LYS A 23 -20.29 3.60 10.88
N LYS A 24 -21.02 3.53 11.99
CA LYS A 24 -20.50 2.99 13.26
C LYS A 24 -20.16 1.50 13.15
N ASN A 25 -21.05 0.68 12.57
CA ASN A 25 -20.79 -0.74 12.37
C ASN A 25 -19.63 -0.99 11.38
N LYS A 26 -19.51 -0.18 10.31
CA LYS A 26 -18.37 -0.25 9.38
C LYS A 26 -17.06 0.05 10.11
N LYS A 27 -17.02 1.12 10.90
CA LYS A 27 -15.85 1.49 11.71
C LYS A 27 -15.48 0.43 12.75
N THR A 28 -16.46 -0.16 13.44
CA THR A 28 -16.20 -1.29 14.37
C THR A 28 -15.66 -2.53 13.65
N GLY A 29 -16.12 -2.80 12.41
CA GLY A 29 -15.61 -3.89 11.59
C GLY A 29 -14.17 -3.65 11.11
N GLU A 30 -13.86 -2.44 10.68
CA GLU A 30 -12.51 -2.02 10.26
C GLU A 30 -11.51 -2.10 11.43
N GLU A 31 -11.87 -1.57 12.60
CA GLU A 31 -11.06 -1.67 13.83
C GLU A 31 -10.85 -3.15 14.26
N SER A 32 -11.83 -4.03 14.02
CA SER A 32 -11.69 -5.46 14.32
C SER A 32 -10.74 -6.16 13.35
N ALA A 33 -10.80 -5.83 12.06
CA ALA A 33 -9.91 -6.39 11.05
C ALA A 33 -8.46 -5.93 11.28
N GLU A 34 -8.25 -4.65 11.59
CA GLU A 34 -6.93 -4.09 11.88
C GLU A 34 -6.23 -4.83 13.03
N ARG A 35 -6.96 -5.10 14.12
CA ARG A 35 -6.44 -5.88 15.25
C ARG A 35 -6.05 -7.30 14.86
N GLU A 36 -6.89 -7.99 14.07
CA GLU A 36 -6.58 -9.35 13.63
C GLU A 36 -5.36 -9.40 12.69
N LEU A 37 -5.22 -8.39 11.84
CA LEU A 37 -4.12 -8.26 10.90
C LEU A 37 -2.81 -7.92 11.60
N PHE A 38 -2.79 -6.99 12.55
CA PHE A 38 -1.54 -6.40 13.06
C PHE A 38 -1.21 -6.71 14.52
N ASP A 39 -2.19 -6.85 15.42
CA ASP A 39 -1.90 -6.98 16.87
C ASP A 39 -1.10 -8.24 17.21
N LYS A 40 -1.23 -9.27 16.38
CA LYS A 40 -0.51 -10.54 16.56
C LYS A 40 0.90 -10.53 15.96
N ASN A 41 1.31 -9.47 15.26
CA ASN A 41 2.64 -9.40 14.63
C ASN A 41 3.80 -9.60 15.61
N PRO A 42 3.81 -9.01 16.83
CA PRO A 42 4.87 -9.30 17.80
C PRO A 42 5.01 -10.79 18.10
N SER A 43 3.89 -11.50 18.30
CA SER A 43 3.90 -12.94 18.54
C SER A 43 4.33 -13.73 17.29
N ARG A 44 3.88 -13.32 16.10
CA ARG A 44 4.30 -13.93 14.81
C ARG A 44 5.81 -13.79 14.63
N SER A 45 6.39 -12.63 14.93
CA SER A 45 7.83 -12.39 14.86
C SER A 45 8.62 -13.29 15.81
N TYR A 46 8.13 -13.55 17.02
CA TYR A 46 8.77 -14.50 17.93
C TYR A 46 8.71 -15.94 17.41
N ILE A 47 7.59 -16.36 16.83
CA ILE A 47 7.49 -17.69 16.20
C ILE A 47 8.47 -17.81 15.04
N LEU A 48 8.56 -16.79 14.17
CA LEU A 48 9.52 -16.79 13.06
C LEU A 48 10.96 -16.86 13.57
N ARG A 49 11.30 -16.11 14.63
CA ARG A 49 12.60 -16.24 15.30
C ARG A 49 12.86 -17.68 15.75
N ASP A 50 11.92 -18.29 16.47
CA ASP A 50 12.12 -19.63 17.03
C ASP A 50 12.28 -20.72 15.96
N ILE A 51 11.70 -20.53 14.76
CA ILE A 51 11.79 -21.50 13.67
C ILE A 51 13.00 -21.24 12.77
N TRP A 52 13.38 -19.97 12.55
CA TRP A 52 14.37 -19.62 11.52
C TRP A 52 15.72 -19.13 12.07
N PHE A 53 15.75 -18.53 13.26
CA PHE A 53 16.92 -17.76 13.71
C PHE A 53 18.18 -18.62 13.83
N ASP A 54 18.10 -19.78 14.49
CA ASP A 54 19.26 -20.65 14.68
C ASP A 54 19.76 -21.25 13.35
N GLY A 55 18.83 -21.62 12.47
CA GLY A 55 19.14 -22.15 11.15
C GLY A 55 19.84 -21.13 10.26
N LEU A 56 19.29 -19.90 10.19
CA LEU A 56 19.91 -18.80 9.45
C LEU A 56 21.27 -18.44 10.05
N THR A 57 21.38 -18.31 11.37
CA THR A 57 22.63 -17.94 12.05
C THR A 57 23.73 -18.95 11.79
N SER A 58 23.42 -20.25 11.86
CA SER A 58 24.38 -21.32 11.56
C SER A 58 24.97 -21.21 10.14
N VAL A 59 24.12 -20.95 9.14
CA VAL A 59 24.57 -20.77 7.74
C VAL A 59 25.45 -19.53 7.61
N ILE A 60 25.01 -18.39 8.15
CA ILE A 60 25.73 -17.12 8.04
C ILE A 60 27.07 -17.15 8.80
N ASP A 61 27.13 -17.81 9.94
CA ASP A 61 28.34 -17.92 10.74
C ASP A 61 29.41 -18.79 10.09
N SER A 62 29.00 -19.74 9.23
CA SER A 62 29.90 -20.58 8.46
C SER A 62 30.62 -19.83 7.32
N GLU A 63 30.13 -18.65 6.94
CA GLU A 63 30.71 -17.83 5.89
C GLU A 63 31.90 -16.99 6.41
N GLU A 64 33.03 -17.03 5.70
CA GLU A 64 34.19 -16.19 5.99
C GLU A 64 34.02 -14.78 5.39
N MET A 65 33.27 -13.93 6.10
CA MET A 65 33.08 -12.53 5.69
C MET A 65 33.03 -11.58 6.89
N PRO A 66 33.25 -10.25 6.67
CA PRO A 66 33.16 -9.26 7.74
C PRO A 66 31.78 -9.25 8.42
N GLU A 67 31.75 -8.94 9.72
CA GLU A 67 30.52 -8.89 10.52
C GLU A 67 29.41 -8.00 9.94
N ARG A 68 29.79 -6.89 9.27
CA ARG A 68 28.81 -6.05 8.57
C ARG A 68 28.15 -6.80 7.41
N SER A 69 28.93 -7.51 6.61
CA SER A 69 28.45 -8.30 5.48
C SER A 69 27.60 -9.50 5.95
N LYS A 70 27.96 -10.14 7.07
CA LYS A 70 27.12 -11.17 7.70
C LYS A 70 25.74 -10.66 8.06
N ARG A 71 25.65 -9.48 8.68
CA ARG A 71 24.37 -8.84 9.03
C ARG A 71 23.54 -8.48 7.80
N GLU A 72 24.19 -8.01 6.74
CA GLU A 72 23.53 -7.70 5.47
C GLU A 72 23.00 -8.98 4.80
N LEU A 73 23.81 -10.04 4.74
CA LEU A 73 23.39 -11.33 4.21
C LEU A 73 22.23 -11.94 5.02
N MET A 74 22.28 -11.84 6.35
CA MET A 74 21.19 -12.24 7.23
C MET A 74 19.90 -11.47 6.91
N PHE A 75 20.00 -10.15 6.72
CA PHE A 75 18.85 -9.32 6.34
C PHE A 75 18.27 -9.76 5.00
N LEU A 76 19.11 -9.97 3.99
CA LEU A 76 18.68 -10.42 2.66
C LEU A 76 18.02 -11.81 2.71
N ALA A 77 18.63 -12.77 3.40
CA ALA A 77 18.10 -14.12 3.54
C ALA A 77 16.74 -14.14 4.25
N LEU A 78 16.60 -13.39 5.35
CA LEU A 78 15.33 -13.28 6.06
C LEU A 78 14.27 -12.58 5.21
N SER A 79 14.64 -11.50 4.50
CA SER A 79 13.71 -10.76 3.64
C SER A 79 13.19 -11.64 2.51
N ASN A 80 14.08 -12.39 1.85
CA ASN A 80 13.69 -13.35 0.81
C ASN A 80 12.76 -14.43 1.36
N ALA A 81 13.09 -15.03 2.51
CA ALA A 81 12.25 -16.06 3.13
C ALA A 81 10.85 -15.55 3.50
N ILE A 82 10.72 -14.29 3.91
CA ILE A 82 9.42 -13.66 4.18
C ILE A 82 8.65 -13.47 2.87
N LEU A 83 9.29 -13.00 1.81
CA LEU A 83 8.65 -12.85 0.50
C LEU A 83 8.17 -14.19 -0.04
N ASP A 84 9.02 -15.23 -0.01
CA ASP A 84 8.67 -16.59 -0.42
C ASP A 84 7.44 -17.09 0.37
N MET A 85 7.46 -16.95 1.70
CA MET A 85 6.34 -17.33 2.56
C MET A 85 5.05 -16.62 2.15
N VAL A 86 5.10 -15.32 1.89
CA VAL A 86 3.92 -14.52 1.52
C VAL A 86 3.38 -14.96 0.16
N MET A 87 4.25 -15.30 -0.80
CA MET A 87 3.82 -15.79 -2.11
C MET A 87 3.23 -17.20 -2.04
N ASP A 88 3.79 -18.07 -1.20
CA ASP A 88 3.40 -19.49 -1.05
C ASP A 88 2.05 -19.69 -0.32
N ILE A 89 1.67 -18.78 0.57
CA ILE A 89 0.38 -18.87 1.28
C ILE A 89 -0.82 -18.42 0.42
N LEU A 90 -0.55 -17.83 -0.75
CA LEU A 90 -1.56 -17.32 -1.66
C LEU A 90 -1.79 -18.27 -2.84
N PRO A 91 -3.02 -18.35 -3.39
CA PRO A 91 -3.26 -18.97 -4.69
C PRO A 91 -2.44 -18.32 -5.80
N GLU A 92 -1.95 -19.11 -6.76
CA GLU A 92 -1.04 -18.67 -7.83
C GLU A 92 -1.48 -17.37 -8.54
N ASN A 93 -2.77 -17.24 -8.84
CA ASN A 93 -3.28 -16.04 -9.51
C ASN A 93 -3.17 -14.78 -8.64
N LEU A 94 -3.33 -14.92 -7.32
CA LEU A 94 -3.15 -13.82 -6.38
C LEU A 94 -1.67 -13.54 -6.13
N SER A 95 -0.82 -14.57 -6.03
CA SER A 95 0.63 -14.40 -5.87
C SER A 95 1.24 -13.65 -7.06
N LYS A 96 0.80 -13.93 -8.29
CA LYS A 96 1.23 -13.19 -9.49
C LYS A 96 0.84 -11.72 -9.48
N VAL A 97 -0.35 -11.40 -8.98
CA VAL A 97 -0.82 -10.01 -8.85
C VAL A 97 -0.04 -9.31 -7.75
N LEU A 98 0.17 -9.99 -6.61
CA LEU A 98 0.95 -9.44 -5.50
C LEU A 98 2.40 -9.16 -5.90
N ALA A 99 3.06 -10.08 -6.64
CA ALA A 99 4.42 -9.88 -7.11
C ALA A 99 4.54 -8.59 -7.93
N ARG A 100 3.71 -8.42 -8.98
CA ARG A 100 3.73 -7.20 -9.80
C ARG A 100 3.48 -5.93 -8.99
N ASN A 101 2.49 -5.95 -8.11
CA ASN A 101 2.19 -4.79 -7.27
C ASN A 101 3.30 -4.48 -6.27
N LEU A 102 3.99 -5.51 -5.77
CA LEU A 102 5.13 -5.36 -4.87
C LEU A 102 6.31 -4.74 -5.62
N ASP A 103 6.58 -5.19 -6.85
CA ASP A 103 7.63 -4.67 -7.71
C ASP A 103 7.44 -3.17 -7.98
N ASP A 104 6.24 -2.78 -8.44
CA ASP A 104 5.87 -1.38 -8.66
C ASP A 104 6.00 -0.55 -7.37
N TYR A 105 5.53 -1.08 -6.24
CA TYR A 105 5.61 -0.39 -4.96
C TYR A 105 7.05 -0.20 -4.48
N LEU A 106 7.90 -1.22 -4.60
CA LEU A 106 9.32 -1.13 -4.26
C LEU A 106 10.03 -0.12 -5.16
N ALA A 107 9.70 -0.09 -6.46
CA ALA A 107 10.23 0.91 -7.37
C ALA A 107 9.87 2.34 -6.93
N VAL A 108 8.59 2.58 -6.57
CA VAL A 108 8.15 3.87 -5.99
C VAL A 108 8.91 4.21 -4.71
N MET A 109 9.12 3.24 -3.80
CA MET A 109 9.86 3.48 -2.55
C MET A 109 11.32 3.85 -2.79
N VAL A 110 11.98 3.23 -3.77
CA VAL A 110 13.34 3.58 -4.17
C VAL A 110 13.38 5.01 -4.71
N ILE A 111 12.45 5.38 -5.60
CA ILE A 111 12.39 6.74 -6.16
C ILE A 111 12.14 7.77 -5.05
N ASN A 112 11.18 7.52 -4.17
CA ASN A 112 10.89 8.38 -3.02
C ASN A 112 12.14 8.61 -2.17
N HIS A 113 12.91 7.56 -1.89
CA HIS A 113 14.15 7.65 -1.12
C HIS A 113 15.27 8.40 -1.87
N GLU A 114 15.45 8.16 -3.17
CA GLU A 114 16.52 8.77 -3.97
C GLU A 114 16.30 10.27 -4.24
N TYR A 115 15.03 10.68 -4.37
CA TYR A 115 14.66 12.04 -4.73
C TYR A 115 14.11 12.85 -3.54
N ASP A 116 13.99 12.25 -2.35
CA ASP A 116 13.39 12.87 -1.15
C ASP A 116 11.97 13.40 -1.42
N VAL A 117 11.13 12.54 -2.01
CA VAL A 117 9.74 12.85 -2.39
C VAL A 117 8.77 11.80 -1.87
N ASP A 118 7.47 12.12 -1.91
CA ASP A 118 6.40 11.13 -1.78
C ASP A 118 5.50 11.21 -3.01
N LEU A 119 5.75 10.32 -3.98
CA LEU A 119 5.04 10.30 -5.26
C LEU A 119 3.52 10.07 -5.09
N LEU A 120 3.12 9.14 -4.22
CA LEU A 120 1.70 8.80 -4.05
C LEU A 120 0.94 9.90 -3.32
N GLN A 121 1.56 10.51 -2.31
CA GLN A 121 0.99 11.67 -1.64
C GLN A 121 0.88 12.86 -2.59
N SER A 122 1.92 13.13 -3.38
CA SER A 122 1.93 14.22 -4.37
C SER A 122 0.86 14.00 -5.45
N PHE A 123 0.69 12.75 -5.90
CA PHE A 123 -0.38 12.36 -6.82
C PHE A 123 -1.75 12.68 -6.25
N GLN A 124 -2.02 12.27 -5.01
CA GLN A 124 -3.30 12.50 -4.34
C GLN A 124 -3.59 13.99 -4.16
N GLU A 125 -2.61 14.76 -3.67
CA GLU A 125 -2.74 16.20 -3.43
C GLU A 125 -2.98 16.99 -4.72
N GLU A 126 -2.26 16.65 -5.80
CA GLU A 126 -2.44 17.29 -7.10
C GLU A 126 -3.77 16.89 -7.75
N PHE A 127 -4.22 15.64 -7.60
CA PHE A 127 -5.52 15.20 -8.08
C PHE A 127 -6.66 15.98 -7.40
N GLU A 128 -6.62 16.07 -6.07
CA GLU A 128 -7.63 16.82 -5.29
C GLU A 128 -7.60 18.31 -5.64
N LYS A 129 -6.43 18.87 -5.90
CA LYS A 129 -6.27 20.28 -6.26
C LYS A 129 -6.74 20.61 -7.68
N GLU A 130 -6.44 19.75 -8.66
CA GLU A 130 -6.76 20.01 -10.08
C GLU A 130 -8.18 19.58 -10.45
N ILE A 131 -8.61 18.41 -9.98
CA ILE A 131 -9.87 17.79 -10.35
C ILE A 131 -10.96 18.03 -9.30
N GLY A 132 -10.57 18.11 -8.02
CA GLY A 132 -11.51 18.24 -6.91
C GLY A 132 -12.15 16.92 -6.47
N SER A 133 -13.17 17.02 -5.62
CA SER A 133 -13.88 15.87 -5.03
C SER A 133 -15.35 15.77 -5.44
N ASP A 134 -15.84 16.68 -6.27
CA ASP A 134 -17.26 16.83 -6.57
C ASP A 134 -17.66 16.02 -7.82
N PHE A 135 -17.69 14.70 -7.66
CA PHE A 135 -18.13 13.77 -8.70
C PHE A 135 -19.62 13.41 -8.53
N VAL A 136 -20.35 13.35 -9.65
CA VAL A 136 -21.77 13.00 -9.68
C VAL A 136 -21.97 11.49 -9.50
N ASP A 137 -21.06 10.69 -10.05
CA ASP A 137 -21.06 9.23 -9.94
C ASP A 137 -19.65 8.62 -10.05
N ASP A 138 -19.55 7.32 -9.76
CA ASP A 138 -18.30 6.56 -9.79
C ASP A 138 -17.67 6.50 -11.19
N THR A 139 -18.49 6.57 -12.25
CA THR A 139 -17.97 6.51 -13.64
C THR A 139 -17.24 7.80 -13.98
N GLN A 140 -17.82 8.95 -13.61
CA GLN A 140 -17.18 10.25 -13.77
C GLN A 140 -15.87 10.32 -12.98
N PHE A 141 -15.87 9.83 -11.74
CA PHE A 141 -14.66 9.74 -10.93
C PHE A 141 -13.57 8.90 -11.58
N MET A 142 -13.90 7.67 -12.00
CA MET A 142 -12.90 6.76 -12.59
C MET A 142 -12.34 7.31 -13.91
N ASN A 143 -13.16 7.97 -14.73
CA ASN A 143 -12.69 8.61 -15.96
C ASN A 143 -11.73 9.76 -15.67
N ALA A 144 -12.08 10.65 -14.73
CA ALA A 144 -11.22 11.76 -14.34
C ALA A 144 -9.90 11.29 -13.71
N LEU A 145 -9.96 10.24 -12.87
CA LEU A 145 -8.78 9.60 -12.29
C LEU A 145 -7.88 9.01 -13.37
N THR A 146 -8.45 8.27 -14.33
CA THR A 146 -7.68 7.64 -15.42
C THR A 146 -7.00 8.68 -16.30
N GLU A 147 -7.69 9.76 -16.65
CA GLU A 147 -7.12 10.85 -17.45
C GLU A 147 -5.99 11.57 -16.71
N PHE A 148 -6.21 11.88 -15.43
CA PHE A 148 -5.20 12.50 -14.58
C PHE A 148 -3.99 11.59 -14.42
N GLU A 149 -4.20 10.31 -14.12
CA GLU A 149 -3.15 9.30 -13.96
C GLU A 149 -2.25 9.20 -15.19
N ASN A 150 -2.85 9.02 -16.37
CA ASN A 150 -2.09 8.94 -17.62
C ASN A 150 -1.25 10.19 -17.88
N LYS A 151 -1.74 11.38 -17.51
CA LYS A 151 -0.98 12.62 -17.66
C LYS A 151 0.12 12.73 -16.60
N TRP A 152 -0.23 12.50 -15.34
CA TRP A 152 0.61 12.77 -14.18
C TRP A 152 1.87 11.91 -14.16
N TRP A 153 1.75 10.61 -14.45
CA TRP A 153 2.88 9.67 -14.46
C TRP A 153 3.82 9.86 -15.65
N ASN A 154 3.37 10.54 -16.71
CA ASN A 154 4.15 10.81 -17.93
C ASN A 154 4.58 12.28 -18.06
N GLN A 155 4.35 13.11 -17.03
CA GLN A 155 4.73 14.52 -17.06
C GLN A 155 6.09 14.72 -16.37
N PRO A 156 7.04 15.45 -17.00
CA PRO A 156 8.30 15.83 -16.37
C PRO A 156 8.09 16.63 -15.07
N ARG A 157 8.83 16.26 -14.03
CA ARG A 157 8.71 16.85 -12.69
C ARG A 157 10.01 17.48 -12.24
N ARG A 158 9.92 18.65 -11.59
CA ARG A 158 11.10 19.41 -11.16
C ARG A 158 11.84 18.68 -10.05
N GLU A 159 11.09 18.16 -9.11
CA GLU A 159 11.52 17.32 -7.99
C GLU A 159 12.17 16.01 -8.45
N LEU A 160 11.86 15.56 -9.68
CA LEU A 160 12.47 14.39 -10.33
C LEU A 160 13.58 14.78 -11.32
N ASN A 161 14.18 15.95 -11.17
CA ASN A 161 15.23 16.47 -12.06
C ASN A 161 14.84 16.53 -13.54
N GLY A 162 13.55 16.74 -13.83
CA GLY A 162 13.00 16.83 -15.18
C GLY A 162 12.64 15.48 -15.81
N LYS A 163 12.76 14.37 -15.09
CA LYS A 163 12.24 13.06 -15.51
C LYS A 163 10.76 12.92 -15.17
N THR A 164 10.10 11.99 -15.84
CA THR A 164 8.75 11.56 -15.49
C THR A 164 8.79 10.45 -14.44
N PRO A 165 7.74 10.29 -13.61
CA PRO A 165 7.61 9.13 -12.74
C PRO A 165 7.74 7.79 -13.46
N ASN A 166 7.12 7.62 -14.63
CA ASN A 166 7.20 6.36 -15.41
C ASN A 166 8.61 6.06 -15.92
N GLU A 167 9.35 7.06 -16.39
CA GLU A 167 10.75 6.90 -16.79
C GLU A 167 11.60 6.39 -15.62
N LEU A 168 11.37 6.92 -14.41
CA LEU A 168 12.08 6.46 -13.23
C LEU A 168 11.66 5.05 -12.80
N LEU A 169 10.37 4.71 -12.89
CA LEU A 169 9.90 3.35 -12.60
C LEU A 169 10.59 2.34 -13.52
N GLU A 170 10.67 2.62 -14.82
CA GLU A 170 11.35 1.76 -15.79
C GLU A 170 12.85 1.63 -15.46
N GLU A 171 13.55 2.73 -15.18
CA GLU A 171 14.96 2.70 -14.79
C GLU A 171 15.22 1.91 -13.50
N VAL A 172 14.34 2.02 -12.50
CA VAL A 172 14.46 1.28 -11.25
C VAL A 172 14.19 -0.20 -11.46
N SER A 173 13.15 -0.55 -12.22
CA SER A 173 12.83 -1.95 -12.54
C SER A 173 13.99 -2.62 -13.29
N GLU A 174 14.56 -1.96 -14.31
CA GLU A 174 15.74 -2.48 -15.02
C GLU A 174 16.95 -2.66 -14.09
N ARG A 175 17.20 -1.69 -13.21
CA ARG A 175 18.35 -1.71 -12.29
C ARG A 175 18.28 -2.85 -11.27
N TYR A 176 17.09 -3.16 -10.76
CA TYR A 176 16.88 -4.18 -9.74
C TYR A 176 16.40 -5.53 -10.29
N GLY A 177 16.09 -5.61 -11.59
CA GLY A 177 15.60 -6.83 -12.23
C GLY A 177 14.18 -7.20 -11.81
N LEU A 178 13.35 -6.18 -11.56
CA LEU A 178 11.93 -6.30 -11.24
C LEU A 178 11.09 -6.35 -12.52
#